data_AF-A0A945SB35-F1
#
_entry.id   AF-A0A945SB35-F1
#
_cell.length_a   1.000
_cell.length_b   1.000
_cell.length_c   1.000
_cell.angle_alpha   90.00
_cell.angle_beta   90.00
_cell.angle_gamma   90.00
#
_symmetry.space_group_name_H-M   'P 1'
#
loop_
_entity.id
_entity.type
_entity.pdbx_description
1 polymer ?
#
loop_
_entity_poly.entity_id
_entity_poly.type
_entity_poly.pdbx_seq_one_letter_code
_entity_poly.pdbx_strand_id
1 'polypeptide(L)'
;MKSDRRLRGERRKCLTTCVLPLVSVSVLLLGSGCATSSPCAGNHLHYEYAAQVLAMPSCKATMELVSPCKRRFRTASGRELLLGGPGADREVAGFLGTLEEGKSYRLPGAFMEYRNREAGPNE
;
A
#
# COMPACT_ATOMS: atom_id res chain seq x y z
N MET A 1 -20.35 19.31 -34.19
CA MET A 1 -19.65 18.01 -34.11
C MET A 1 -18.17 18.21 -34.40
N LYS A 2 -17.32 17.89 -33.41
CA LYS A 2 -15.96 17.31 -33.48
C LYS A 2 -15.15 17.80 -32.29
N SER A 3 -15.23 17.03 -31.21
CA SER A 3 -14.29 17.07 -30.10
C SER A 3 -13.00 16.38 -30.54
N ASP A 4 -11.90 17.11 -30.59
CA ASP A 4 -10.57 16.53 -30.79
C ASP A 4 -9.92 16.32 -29.41
N ARG A 5 -9.90 15.06 -28.97
CA ARG A 5 -9.14 14.61 -27.78
C ARG A 5 -7.72 14.28 -28.25
N ARG A 6 -6.76 15.13 -27.91
CA ARG A 6 -5.35 14.73 -27.78
C ARG A 6 -4.78 15.32 -26.50
N LEU A 7 -4.64 14.49 -25.48
CA LEU A 7 -3.64 14.73 -24.44
C LEU A 7 -2.70 13.53 -24.40
N ARG A 8 -1.50 13.80 -24.91
CA ARG A 8 -0.31 12.95 -24.86
C ARG A 8 0.06 12.71 -23.41
N GLY A 9 0.62 11.53 -23.16
CA GLY A 9 1.14 11.14 -21.86
C GLY A 9 2.23 12.07 -21.37
N GLU A 10 2.10 12.47 -20.11
CA GLU A 10 3.12 13.20 -19.38
C GLU A 10 3.45 12.39 -18.13
N ARG A 11 4.53 11.61 -18.24
CA ARG A 11 5.17 10.89 -17.13
C ARG A 11 5.71 11.94 -16.15
N ARG A 12 4.91 12.34 -15.16
CA ARG A 12 5.36 13.24 -14.09
C ARG A 12 6.17 12.44 -13.06
N LYS A 13 7.48 12.62 -13.14
CA LYS A 13 8.49 12.15 -12.20
C LYS A 13 8.21 12.76 -10.81
N CYS A 14 8.02 11.94 -9.79
CA CYS A 14 8.02 12.36 -8.39
C CYS A 14 9.47 12.40 -7.89
N LEU A 15 10.13 13.56 -7.93
CA LEU A 15 11.37 13.87 -7.20
C LEU A 15 10.93 14.61 -5.93
N THR A 16 10.87 13.96 -4.76
CA THR A 16 11.95 13.65 -3.81
C THR A 16 12.65 14.90 -3.26
N THR A 17 12.03 15.52 -2.24
CA THR A 17 12.77 16.10 -1.11
C THR A 17 11.88 16.13 0.12
N CYS A 18 12.12 15.25 1.10
CA CYS A 18 11.67 15.48 2.47
C CYS A 18 12.84 15.18 3.41
N VAL A 19 13.36 16.27 3.96
CA VAL A 19 14.32 16.39 5.05
C VAL A 19 13.66 15.82 6.33
N LEU A 20 14.40 15.03 7.11
CA LEU A 20 14.00 14.67 8.48
C LEU A 20 15.17 14.94 9.45
N PRO A 21 14.92 15.59 10.59
CA PRO A 21 15.95 15.87 11.59
C PRO A 21 16.18 14.68 12.50
N LEU A 22 17.46 14.48 12.82
CA LEU A 22 17.99 13.59 13.85
C LEU A 22 17.67 14.15 15.24
N VAL A 23 16.94 13.41 16.08
CA VAL A 23 17.18 13.43 17.53
C VAL A 23 16.64 12.20 18.27
N SER A 24 17.51 11.74 19.18
CA SER A 24 17.23 11.30 20.56
C SER A 24 17.20 9.82 20.97
N VAL A 25 18.35 9.45 21.56
CA VAL A 25 18.61 8.86 22.89
C VAL A 25 18.16 7.41 23.17
N SER A 26 19.19 6.61 23.47
CA SER A 26 19.24 5.25 23.98
C SER A 26 18.56 5.05 25.34
N VAL A 27 17.87 3.92 25.52
CA VAL A 27 17.72 3.24 26.82
C VAL A 27 17.84 1.73 26.60
N LEU A 28 18.85 1.12 27.23
CA LEU A 28 19.09 -0.32 27.32
C LEU A 28 18.39 -0.86 28.55
N LEU A 29 17.52 -1.87 28.39
CA LEU A 29 17.10 -2.75 29.48
C LEU A 29 17.10 -4.21 29.01
N LEU A 30 17.93 -5.02 29.68
CA LEU A 30 17.98 -6.47 29.56
C LEU A 30 16.77 -7.07 30.27
N GLY A 31 16.04 -7.95 29.57
CA GLY A 31 14.98 -8.78 30.14
C GLY A 31 14.69 -9.96 29.22
N SER A 32 15.13 -11.15 29.62
CA SER A 32 14.86 -12.42 28.96
C SER A 32 13.38 -12.79 29.05
N GLY A 33 12.61 -12.37 28.07
CA GLY A 33 11.35 -13.01 27.66
C GLY A 33 11.51 -13.45 26.21
N CYS A 34 10.84 -14.52 25.79
CA CYS A 34 10.73 -14.88 24.39
C CYS A 34 10.04 -13.74 23.64
N ALA A 35 10.84 -12.74 23.25
CA ALA A 35 10.44 -11.71 22.34
C ALA A 35 10.31 -12.42 20.99
N THR A 36 9.07 -12.71 20.59
CA THR A 36 8.72 -12.57 19.18
C THR A 36 9.27 -11.21 18.77
N SER A 37 10.42 -11.23 18.10
CA SER A 37 10.99 -10.08 17.43
C SER A 37 9.93 -9.60 16.46
N SER A 38 9.08 -8.67 16.90
CA SER A 38 8.17 -7.94 16.03
C SER A 38 9.07 -6.99 15.26
N PRO A 39 9.36 -7.22 13.96
CA PRO A 39 10.26 -6.37 13.20
C PRO A 39 9.56 -5.06 12.79
N CYS A 40 8.71 -4.51 13.66
CA CYS A 40 7.74 -3.49 13.32
C CYS A 40 7.96 -2.23 14.14
N ALA A 41 9.23 -1.84 14.29
CA ALA A 41 9.60 -0.46 14.51
C ALA A 41 10.12 0.08 13.17
N GLY A 42 9.30 0.87 12.47
CA GLY A 42 9.79 1.82 11.46
C GLY A 42 9.80 1.41 9.98
N ASN A 43 9.42 0.20 9.58
CA ASN A 43 9.45 -0.16 8.16
C ASN A 43 8.07 -0.02 7.51
N HIS A 44 7.87 1.09 6.81
CA HIS A 44 6.74 1.27 5.92
C HIS A 44 6.81 0.19 4.83
N LEU A 45 5.92 -0.80 4.89
CA LEU A 45 5.95 -1.90 3.94
C LEU A 45 5.34 -1.45 2.62
N HIS A 46 6.17 -1.43 1.58
CA HIS A 46 5.80 -1.00 0.23
C HIS A 46 5.42 -2.21 -0.62
N TYR A 47 4.23 -2.18 -1.20
CA TYR A 47 3.66 -3.23 -2.03
C TYR A 47 3.34 -2.65 -3.41
N GLU A 48 4.23 -2.90 -4.36
CA GLU A 48 4.10 -2.42 -5.74
C GLU A 48 3.55 -3.52 -6.66
N TYR A 49 3.80 -4.78 -6.33
CA TYR A 49 3.48 -5.94 -7.18
C TYR A 49 2.40 -6.82 -6.58
N ALA A 50 1.60 -7.45 -7.45
CA ALA A 50 0.52 -8.34 -7.04
C ALA A 50 1.03 -9.50 -6.15
N ALA A 51 2.20 -10.06 -6.48
CA ALA A 51 2.82 -11.13 -5.70
C ALA A 51 3.16 -10.70 -4.26
N GLN A 52 3.58 -9.45 -4.05
CA GLN A 52 3.87 -8.94 -2.71
C GLN A 52 2.60 -8.78 -1.88
N VAL A 53 1.53 -8.28 -2.51
CA VAL A 53 0.22 -8.19 -1.85
C VAL A 53 -0.25 -9.58 -1.47
N LEU A 54 -0.19 -10.56 -2.37
CA LEU A 54 -0.62 -11.95 -2.09
C LEU A 54 0.23 -12.65 -1.01
N ALA A 55 1.53 -12.33 -0.93
CA ALA A 55 2.43 -12.89 0.08
C ALA A 55 2.27 -12.24 1.47
N MET A 56 1.46 -11.19 1.60
CA MET A 56 1.30 -10.49 2.88
C MET A 56 0.47 -11.32 3.88
N PRO A 57 0.77 -11.23 5.18
CA PRO A 57 -0.06 -11.85 6.19
C PRO A 57 -1.46 -11.23 6.18
N SER A 58 -2.47 -12.07 6.43
CA SER A 58 -3.85 -11.60 6.49
C SER A 58 -4.01 -10.53 7.58
N CYS A 59 -4.41 -9.33 7.22
CA CYS A 59 -4.58 -8.22 8.16
C CYS A 59 -5.76 -7.32 7.78
N LYS A 60 -6.38 -6.72 8.79
CA LYS A 60 -7.42 -5.69 8.61
C LYS A 60 -6.76 -4.32 8.71
N ALA A 61 -6.95 -3.50 7.69
CA ALA A 61 -6.36 -2.17 7.63
C ALA A 61 -7.33 -1.16 7.02
N THR A 62 -7.29 0.07 7.53
CA THR A 62 -8.12 1.19 7.04
C THR A 62 -7.38 1.95 5.97
N MET A 63 -8.03 2.18 4.84
CA MET A 63 -7.46 2.86 3.69
C MET A 63 -7.51 4.38 3.88
N GLU A 64 -6.40 5.04 3.60
CA GLU A 64 -6.22 6.48 3.59
C GLU A 64 -5.58 6.90 2.26
N LEU A 65 -6.05 8.00 1.69
CA LEU A 65 -5.51 8.53 0.45
C LEU A 65 -4.29 9.39 0.76
N VAL A 66 -3.10 8.92 0.35
CA VAL A 66 -1.85 9.73 0.50
C VAL A 66 -1.52 10.47 -0.79
N SER A 67 -1.68 9.81 -1.94
CA SER A 67 -1.48 10.46 -3.24
C SER A 67 -2.32 9.77 -4.32
N PRO A 68 -2.48 10.36 -5.51
CA PRO A 68 -3.29 9.77 -6.58
C PRO A 68 -2.87 8.34 -6.93
N CYS A 69 -1.57 8.05 -6.87
CA CYS A 69 -1.00 6.75 -7.24
C CYS A 69 -0.59 5.88 -6.05
N LYS A 70 -0.77 6.35 -4.80
CA LYS A 70 -0.39 5.61 -3.58
C LYS A 70 -1.51 5.67 -2.55
N ARG A 71 -1.82 4.52 -1.96
CA ARG A 71 -2.75 4.42 -0.84
C ARG A 71 -2.02 3.93 0.39
N ARG A 72 -2.33 4.51 1.55
CA ARG A 72 -1.83 4.06 2.84
C ARG A 72 -2.89 3.24 3.53
N PHE A 73 -2.47 2.17 4.18
CA PHE A 73 -3.33 1.32 4.97
C PHE A 73 -2.80 1.28 6.39
N ARG A 74 -3.63 1.73 7.34
CA ARG A 74 -3.28 1.70 8.75
C ARG A 74 -3.96 0.52 9.42
N THR A 75 -3.16 -0.37 9.98
CA THR A 75 -3.65 -1.51 10.76
C THR A 75 -4.04 -1.08 12.17
N ALA A 76 -4.87 -1.87 12.86
CA ALA A 76 -5.18 -1.66 14.28
C ALA A 76 -3.92 -1.70 15.17
N SER A 77 -2.90 -2.44 14.75
CA SER A 77 -1.59 -2.51 15.44
C SER A 77 -0.71 -1.28 15.23
N GLY A 78 -1.19 -0.26 14.53
CA GLY A 78 -0.43 0.95 14.22
C GLY A 78 0.59 0.79 13.08
N ARG A 79 0.73 -0.41 12.49
CA ARG A 79 1.57 -0.63 11.31
C ARG A 79 0.94 0.03 10.08
N GLU A 80 1.78 0.66 9.27
CA GLU A 80 1.40 1.30 8.01
C GLU A 80 1.89 0.49 6.82
N LEU A 81 1.02 0.30 5.83
CA LEU A 81 1.30 -0.42 4.59
C LEU A 81 1.04 0.54 3.43
N LEU A 82 2.00 0.70 2.52
CA LEU A 82 1.78 1.44 1.28
C LEU A 82 1.55 0.47 0.15
N LEU A 83 0.41 0.62 -0.52
CA LEU A 83 0.15 -0.08 -1.75
C LEU A 83 0.18 0.94 -2.90
N GLY A 84 0.81 0.53 -4.00
CA GLY A 84 0.92 1.35 -5.21
C GLY A 84 2.19 2.19 -5.28
N GLY A 85 2.26 2.99 -6.33
CA GLY A 85 3.44 3.75 -6.69
C GLY A 85 3.52 3.97 -8.19
N PRO A 86 4.43 4.83 -8.67
CA PRO A 86 4.63 5.06 -10.10
C PRO A 86 5.11 3.81 -10.86
N GLY A 87 5.64 2.81 -10.17
CA GLY A 87 6.05 1.51 -10.73
C GLY A 87 5.13 0.35 -10.39
N ALA A 88 3.95 0.60 -9.78
CA ALA A 88 3.07 -0.48 -9.37
C ALA A 88 2.41 -1.19 -10.56
N ASP A 89 2.17 -2.50 -10.40
CA ASP A 89 1.48 -3.30 -11.40
C ASP A 89 0.11 -2.72 -11.72
N ARG A 90 -0.31 -2.86 -12.98
CA ARG A 90 -1.65 -2.44 -13.43
C ARG A 90 -2.76 -3.07 -12.58
N GLU A 91 -2.56 -4.30 -12.12
CA GLU A 91 -3.51 -5.01 -11.26
C GLU A 91 -3.62 -4.38 -9.88
N VAL A 92 -2.49 -4.00 -9.27
CA VAL A 92 -2.48 -3.27 -7.98
C VAL A 92 -3.10 -1.89 -8.17
N ALA A 93 -2.77 -1.16 -9.23
CA ALA A 93 -3.37 0.14 -9.52
C ALA A 93 -4.89 0.04 -9.76
N GLY A 94 -5.35 -0.98 -10.49
CA GLY A 94 -6.76 -1.26 -10.73
C GLY A 94 -7.50 -1.56 -9.42
N PHE A 95 -6.95 -2.44 -8.60
CA PHE A 95 -7.48 -2.73 -7.26
C PHE A 95 -7.61 -1.47 -6.41
N LEU A 96 -6.55 -0.66 -6.30
CA LEU A 96 -6.58 0.59 -5.52
C LEU A 96 -7.60 1.61 -6.05
N GLY A 97 -7.94 1.56 -7.33
CA GLY A 97 -9.00 2.35 -7.93
C GLY A 97 -10.41 1.93 -7.50
N THR A 98 -10.59 0.71 -6.98
CA THR A 98 -11.89 0.20 -6.50
C THR A 98 -12.15 0.49 -5.03
N LEU A 99 -11.12 0.93 -4.30
CA LEU A 99 -11.21 1.14 -2.86
C LEU A 99 -11.69 2.54 -2.52
N GLU A 100 -12.61 2.60 -1.56
CA GLU A 100 -13.06 3.83 -0.93
C GLU A 100 -12.21 4.20 0.29
N GLU A 101 -12.00 5.50 0.45
CA GLU A 101 -11.28 6.09 1.58
C GLU A 101 -12.03 5.94 2.91
N GLY A 102 -11.27 5.76 4.00
CA GLY A 102 -11.82 5.58 5.34
C GLY A 102 -12.41 4.20 5.61
N LYS A 103 -12.56 3.34 4.58
CA LYS A 103 -13.02 1.96 4.75
C LYS A 103 -11.89 1.03 5.18
N SER A 104 -12.24 0.06 6.01
CA SER A 104 -11.35 -1.04 6.38
C SER A 104 -11.51 -2.23 5.44
N TYR A 105 -10.39 -2.74 4.95
CA TYR A 105 -10.34 -3.92 4.09
C TYR A 105 -9.54 -5.03 4.77
N ARG A 106 -9.85 -6.28 4.42
CA ARG A 106 -9.05 -7.44 4.80
C ARG A 106 -8.08 -7.75 3.67
N LEU A 107 -6.81 -7.46 3.87
CA LEU A 107 -5.74 -7.80 2.93
C LEU A 107 -5.12 -9.16 3.33
N PRO A 108 -4.64 -9.99 2.39
CA PRO A 108 -4.77 -9.84 0.94
C PRO A 108 -6.13 -10.26 0.38
N GLY A 109 -7.07 -10.72 1.22
CA GLY A 109 -8.36 -11.28 0.77
C GLY A 109 -9.13 -10.39 -0.20
N ALA A 110 -9.27 -9.09 0.09
CA ALA A 110 -9.94 -8.13 -0.77
C ALA A 110 -9.26 -7.98 -2.16
N PHE A 111 -7.94 -8.14 -2.21
CA PHE A 111 -7.21 -8.14 -3.48
C PHE A 111 -7.51 -9.41 -4.28
N MET A 112 -7.56 -10.58 -3.63
CA MET A 112 -7.93 -11.84 -4.28
C MET A 112 -9.36 -11.79 -4.82
N GLU A 113 -10.31 -11.23 -4.07
CA GLU A 113 -11.69 -11.02 -4.51
C GLU A 113 -11.77 -10.14 -5.75
N TYR A 114 -10.99 -9.04 -5.78
CA TYR A 114 -10.87 -8.19 -6.97
C TYR A 114 -10.36 -8.98 -8.18
N ARG A 115 -9.26 -9.74 -8.03
CA ARG A 115 -8.69 -10.55 -9.13
C ARG A 115 -9.71 -11.55 -9.69
N ASN A 116 -10.44 -12.23 -8.81
CA ASN A 116 -11.45 -13.20 -9.21
C ASN A 116 -12.60 -12.56 -9.99
N ARG A 117 -12.95 -11.31 -9.68
CA ARG A 117 -13.96 -10.54 -10.42
C ARG A 117 -13.46 -10.11 -11.80
N GLU A 118 -12.22 -9.65 -11.88
CA GLU A 118 -11.62 -9.19 -13.15
C GLU A 118 -11.28 -10.34 -14.11
N ALA A 119 -11.04 -11.54 -13.59
CA ALA A 119 -10.82 -12.74 -14.42
C ALA A 119 -12.07 -13.16 -15.20
N GLY A 120 -13.27 -12.66 -14.83
CA GLY A 120 -14.55 -13.05 -15.42
C GLY A 120 -14.90 -14.53 -15.18
N PRO A 121 -16.17 -14.93 -15.35
CA PRO A 121 -16.44 -16.33 -15.66
C PRO A 121 -15.78 -16.63 -17.01
N ASN A 122 -14.90 -17.63 -17.06
CA ASN A 122 -14.52 -18.22 -18.34
C ASN A 122 -15.81 -18.88 -18.90
N GLU A 123 -16.56 -18.16 -19.71
CA GLU A 123 -17.66 -18.70 -20.52
C GLU A 123 -17.16 -19.04 -21.93
#